data_AF-A0A3D3K3U4-F1
#
_entry.id   AF-A0A3D3K3U4-F1
#
_cell.length_a   1.000
_cell.length_b   1.000
_cell.length_c   1.000
_cell.angle_alpha   90.00
_cell.angle_beta   90.00
_cell.angle_gamma   90.00
#
_symmetry.space_group_name_H-M   'P 1'
#
loop_
_entity.id
_entity.type
_entity.pdbx_description
1 polymer ?
#
loop_
_entity_poly.entity_id
_entity_poly.type
_entity_poly.pdbx_seq_one_letter_code
_entity_poly.pdbx_strand_id
1 'polypeptide(L)'
;MLMMEELIEIVKQTYPTLPALPGNFREKRALLEAVNVRLAEAGRTAVDEPTLNEAVLAIAPGARFENEYYRGDGATVAALRMIYPGCEAVVVLTEEARRAAHGQIVGALARIPAEDGWYNMIDLGPVLKEAGFDYKRLGFKTMTAAMQHVFGCECPTAERPVEGKQPQRFIRIPVERRA
;
A
#
# COMPACT_ATOMS: atom_id res chain seq x y z
N MET A 1 -24.78 7.16 -24.49
CA MET A 1 -24.66 5.79 -23.97
C MET A 1 -23.22 5.64 -23.51
N LEU A 2 -22.99 5.40 -22.20
CA LEU A 2 -21.64 5.15 -21.69
C LEU A 2 -21.18 3.78 -22.19
N MET A 3 -20.02 3.72 -22.85
CA MET A 3 -19.44 2.45 -23.27
C MET A 3 -18.78 1.80 -22.04
N MET A 4 -19.02 0.50 -21.81
CA MET A 4 -18.42 -0.23 -20.68
C MET A 4 -16.89 -0.09 -20.63
N GLU A 5 -16.24 -0.01 -21.80
CA GLU A 5 -14.79 0.22 -21.92
C GLU A 5 -14.36 1.58 -21.33
N GLU A 6 -15.14 2.65 -21.56
CA GLU A 6 -14.86 3.98 -21.00
C GLU A 6 -14.98 3.97 -19.47
N LEU A 7 -16.01 3.30 -18.94
CA LEU A 7 -16.18 3.11 -17.50
C LEU A 7 -15.01 2.33 -16.89
N ILE A 8 -14.57 1.25 -17.55
CA ILE A 8 -13.43 0.44 -17.12
C ILE A 8 -12.16 1.30 -16.98
N GLU A 9 -11.87 2.17 -17.96
CA GLU A 9 -10.70 3.03 -17.90
C GLU A 9 -10.80 4.08 -16.79
N ILE A 10 -11.99 4.68 -16.58
CA ILE A 10 -12.21 5.60 -15.47
C ILE A 10 -12.00 4.89 -14.13
N VAL A 11 -12.53 3.68 -13.96
CA VAL A 11 -12.35 2.89 -12.73
C VAL A 11 -10.88 2.56 -12.50
N LYS A 12 -10.13 2.14 -13.53
CA LYS A 12 -8.69 1.86 -13.42
C LYS A 12 -7.88 3.09 -12.98
N GLN A 13 -8.24 4.27 -13.47
CA GLN A 13 -7.55 5.51 -13.09
C GLN A 13 -7.96 6.02 -11.71
N THR A 14 -9.19 5.74 -11.28
CA THR A 14 -9.75 6.27 -10.02
C THR A 14 -9.41 5.38 -8.84
N TYR A 15 -9.52 4.06 -8.99
CA TYR A 15 -9.24 3.11 -7.91
C TYR A 15 -7.89 3.34 -7.19
N PRO A 16 -6.74 3.51 -7.88
CA PRO A 16 -5.46 3.69 -7.20
C PRO A 16 -5.34 5.00 -6.42
N THR A 17 -6.16 6.02 -6.71
CA THR A 17 -6.10 7.32 -6.03
C THR A 17 -6.87 7.34 -4.70
N LEU A 18 -7.65 6.30 -4.41
CA LEU A 18 -8.42 6.23 -3.17
C LEU A 18 -7.57 5.77 -1.99
N PRO A 19 -7.85 6.27 -0.77
CA PRO A 19 -7.20 5.80 0.45
C PRO A 19 -7.33 4.28 0.62
N ALA A 20 -6.20 3.62 0.88
CA ALA A 20 -6.18 2.19 1.13
C ALA A 20 -6.57 1.88 2.58
N LEU A 21 -7.43 0.87 2.73
CA LEU A 21 -7.77 0.20 3.98
C LEU A 21 -6.87 -1.05 4.16
N PRO A 22 -6.70 -1.55 5.40
CA PRO A 22 -5.94 -2.77 5.65
C PRO A 22 -6.30 -3.94 4.73
N GLY A 23 -5.30 -4.65 4.23
CA GLY A 23 -5.49 -5.73 3.25
C GLY A 23 -5.69 -5.26 1.81
N ASN A 24 -5.35 -4.00 1.50
CA ASN A 24 -5.47 -3.35 0.18
C ASN A 24 -6.92 -3.18 -0.28
N PHE A 25 -7.84 -3.10 0.68
CA PHE A 25 -9.22 -2.72 0.42
C PHE A 25 -9.31 -1.21 0.19
N ARG A 26 -10.39 -0.75 -0.43
CA ARG A 26 -10.79 0.66 -0.53
C ARG A 26 -12.28 0.75 -0.28
N GLU A 27 -12.74 1.88 0.23
CA GLU A 27 -14.16 2.10 0.45
C GLU A 27 -14.91 2.13 -0.89
N LYS A 28 -15.95 1.31 -1.01
CA LYS A 28 -16.72 1.14 -2.25
C LYS A 28 -17.49 2.39 -2.60
N ARG A 29 -18.10 3.03 -1.59
CA ARG A 29 -18.82 4.29 -1.76
C ARG A 29 -17.91 5.39 -2.29
N ALA A 30 -16.70 5.51 -1.73
CA ALA A 30 -15.71 6.48 -2.20
C ALA A 30 -15.32 6.25 -3.67
N LEU A 31 -15.21 4.99 -4.12
CA LEU A 31 -14.98 4.68 -5.53
C LEU A 31 -16.16 5.12 -6.41
N LEU A 32 -17.39 4.79 -6.03
CA LEU A 32 -18.59 5.17 -6.78
C LEU A 32 -18.70 6.68 -6.93
N GLU A 33 -18.51 7.42 -5.84
CA GLU A 33 -18.56 8.88 -5.84
C GLU A 33 -17.46 9.47 -6.74
N ALA A 34 -16.21 9.02 -6.60
CA ALA A 34 -15.10 9.52 -7.41
C ALA A 34 -15.23 9.19 -8.91
N VAL A 35 -15.74 8.00 -9.25
CA VAL A 35 -16.04 7.61 -10.63
C VAL A 35 -17.14 8.51 -11.21
N ASN A 36 -18.20 8.76 -10.46
CA ASN A 36 -19.31 9.60 -10.90
C ASN A 36 -18.91 11.07 -11.07
N VAL A 37 -17.99 11.59 -10.25
CA VAL A 37 -17.39 12.92 -10.46
C VAL A 37 -16.66 12.97 -11.82
N ARG A 38 -15.80 12.00 -12.12
CA ARG A 38 -15.09 11.95 -13.40
C ARG A 38 -16.01 11.75 -14.61
N LEU A 39 -17.06 10.95 -14.45
CA LEU A 39 -18.08 10.80 -15.49
C LEU A 39 -18.77 12.14 -15.76
N ALA A 40 -19.12 12.90 -14.71
CA ALA A 40 -19.72 14.22 -14.86
C ALA A 40 -18.79 15.21 -15.57
N GLU A 41 -17.48 15.20 -15.25
CA GLU A 41 -16.46 16.01 -15.93
C GLU A 41 -16.34 15.66 -17.42
N ALA A 42 -16.57 14.39 -17.79
CA ALA A 42 -16.60 13.91 -19.17
C ALA A 42 -17.98 14.09 -19.86
N GLY A 43 -18.96 14.73 -19.20
CA GLY A 43 -20.31 14.91 -19.72
C GLY A 43 -21.09 13.60 -19.85
N ARG A 44 -20.81 12.62 -18.99
CA ARG A 44 -21.48 11.31 -18.93
C ARG A 44 -22.45 11.24 -17.75
N THR A 45 -23.44 10.35 -17.89
CA THR A 45 -24.39 10.04 -16.81
C THR A 45 -23.67 9.27 -15.70
N ALA A 46 -24.03 9.57 -14.45
CA ALA A 46 -23.62 8.78 -13.30
C ALA A 46 -24.05 7.31 -13.44
N VAL A 47 -23.24 6.42 -12.88
CA VAL A 47 -23.54 4.99 -12.78
C VAL A 47 -23.97 4.63 -11.37
N ASP A 48 -24.71 3.53 -11.25
CA ASP A 48 -25.10 2.94 -9.98
C ASP A 48 -24.05 1.91 -9.51
N GLU A 49 -24.27 1.39 -8.31
CA GLU A 49 -23.37 0.42 -7.70
C GLU A 49 -23.30 -0.92 -8.47
N PRO A 50 -24.41 -1.51 -8.96
CA PRO A 50 -24.36 -2.70 -9.82
C PRO A 50 -23.49 -2.50 -11.07
N THR A 51 -23.68 -1.39 -11.79
CA THR A 51 -22.89 -1.08 -13.00
C THR A 51 -21.40 -0.90 -12.66
N LEU A 52 -21.08 -0.27 -11.53
CA LEU A 52 -19.70 -0.19 -11.05
C LEU A 52 -19.12 -1.58 -10.76
N ASN A 53 -19.88 -2.49 -10.14
CA ASN A 53 -19.41 -3.84 -9.83
C ASN A 53 -19.10 -4.64 -11.09
N GLU A 54 -19.90 -4.49 -12.15
CA GLU A 54 -19.64 -5.12 -13.45
C GLU A 54 -18.31 -4.64 -14.04
N ALA A 55 -18.06 -3.33 -14.04
CA ALA A 55 -16.78 -2.77 -14.49
C ALA A 55 -15.60 -3.26 -13.63
N VAL A 56 -15.78 -3.33 -12.30
CA VAL A 56 -14.78 -3.85 -11.37
C VAL A 56 -14.43 -5.31 -11.68
N LEU A 57 -15.43 -6.16 -11.90
CA LEU A 57 -15.24 -7.57 -12.23
C LEU A 57 -14.63 -7.77 -13.62
N ALA A 58 -14.93 -6.89 -14.58
CA ALA A 58 -14.29 -6.89 -15.89
C ALA A 58 -12.79 -6.56 -15.80
N ILE A 59 -12.38 -5.67 -14.88
CA ILE A 59 -10.98 -5.33 -14.62
C ILE A 59 -10.26 -6.43 -13.84
N ALA A 60 -10.91 -6.92 -12.79
CA ALA A 60 -10.35 -7.87 -11.84
C ALA A 60 -11.41 -8.93 -11.49
N PRO A 61 -11.47 -10.06 -12.23
CA PRO A 61 -12.44 -11.13 -11.97
C PRO A 61 -12.34 -11.72 -10.55
N GLY A 62 -11.16 -11.61 -9.91
CA GLY A 62 -10.93 -12.01 -8.53
C GLY A 62 -11.17 -10.90 -7.50
N ALA A 63 -11.84 -9.80 -7.86
CA ALA A 63 -12.17 -8.73 -6.94
C ALA A 63 -13.02 -9.26 -5.77
N ARG A 64 -12.77 -8.71 -4.57
CA ARG A 64 -13.55 -9.02 -3.37
C ARG A 64 -14.39 -7.82 -3.00
N PHE A 65 -15.62 -8.08 -2.58
CA PHE A 65 -16.56 -7.08 -2.07
C PHE A 65 -16.94 -7.50 -0.65
N GLU A 66 -16.78 -6.58 0.31
CA GLU A 66 -17.14 -6.76 1.71
C GLU A 66 -18.18 -5.70 2.04
N ASN A 67 -19.38 -6.09 2.46
CA ASN A 67 -20.43 -5.14 2.82
C ASN A 67 -20.23 -4.58 4.24
N GLU A 68 -19.54 -5.34 5.09
CA GLU A 68 -19.30 -5.01 6.50
C GLU A 68 -17.80 -5.04 6.81
N TYR A 69 -17.06 -4.07 6.28
CA TYR A 69 -15.63 -3.90 6.59
C TYR A 69 -15.45 -3.02 7.82
N TYR A 70 -14.87 -3.58 8.89
CA TYR A 70 -14.54 -2.86 10.11
C TYR A 70 -13.34 -1.94 9.90
N ARG A 71 -13.59 -0.64 9.87
CA ARG A 71 -12.57 0.40 9.80
C ARG A 71 -11.99 0.63 11.20
N GLY A 72 -10.69 0.88 11.29
CA GLY A 72 -9.96 0.98 12.56
C GLY A 72 -10.40 2.11 13.49
N ASP A 73 -11.31 2.97 13.05
CA ASP A 73 -11.98 4.03 13.82
C ASP A 73 -13.33 3.60 14.40
N GLY A 74 -13.71 2.33 14.25
CA GLY A 74 -14.97 1.77 14.76
C GLY A 74 -16.16 1.86 13.80
N ALA A 75 -15.97 2.41 12.60
CA ALA A 75 -17.01 2.45 11.57
C ALA A 75 -17.07 1.14 10.77
N THR A 76 -18.27 0.76 10.31
CA THR A 76 -18.46 -0.32 9.34
C THR A 76 -18.77 0.27 7.98
N VAL A 77 -18.02 -0.10 6.95
CA VAL A 77 -18.18 0.42 5.58
C VAL A 77 -18.22 -0.71 4.56
N ALA A 78 -18.86 -0.46 3.41
CA ALA A 78 -18.70 -1.34 2.26
C ALA A 78 -17.30 -1.10 1.64
N ALA A 79 -16.53 -2.15 1.46
CA ALA A 79 -15.19 -2.10 0.91
C ALA A 79 -15.04 -3.05 -0.28
N LEU A 80 -14.10 -2.73 -1.17
CA LEU A 80 -13.73 -3.61 -2.26
C LEU A 80 -12.22 -3.70 -2.41
N ARG A 81 -11.77 -4.84 -2.90
CA ARG A 81 -10.37 -5.08 -3.22
C ARG A 81 -10.25 -5.62 -4.63
N MET A 82 -9.62 -4.84 -5.49
CA MET A 82 -9.16 -5.23 -6.82
C MET A 82 -7.67 -5.50 -6.79
N ILE A 83 -7.24 -6.54 -7.52
CA ILE A 83 -5.85 -6.86 -7.78
C ILE A 83 -5.69 -7.02 -9.29
N TYR A 84 -5.04 -6.07 -9.93
CA TYR A 84 -4.67 -6.09 -11.34
C TYR A 84 -3.31 -5.40 -11.54
N PRO A 85 -2.56 -5.70 -12.62
CA PRO A 85 -1.28 -5.02 -12.88
C PRO A 85 -1.44 -3.50 -12.90
N GLY A 86 -0.63 -2.78 -12.11
CA GLY A 86 -0.68 -1.32 -12.01
C GLY A 86 -1.70 -0.76 -11.00
N CYS A 87 -2.44 -1.59 -10.27
CA CYS A 87 -3.42 -1.15 -9.26
C CYS A 87 -2.84 -0.97 -7.84
N GLU A 88 -1.51 -0.97 -7.72
CA GLU A 88 -0.86 -0.81 -6.43
C GLU A 88 -1.35 0.45 -5.73
N ALA A 89 -1.81 0.30 -4.49
CA ALA A 89 -2.03 1.44 -3.64
C ALA A 89 -0.72 2.21 -3.56
N VAL A 90 -0.73 3.46 -4.05
CA VAL A 90 0.28 4.42 -3.69
C VAL A 90 0.01 4.74 -2.23
N VAL A 91 0.73 4.08 -1.33
CA VAL A 91 0.63 4.37 0.09
C VAL A 91 1.20 5.77 0.27
N VAL A 92 0.34 6.75 0.53
CA VAL A 92 0.77 8.10 0.88
C VAL A 92 0.61 8.28 2.38
N LEU A 93 1.72 8.17 3.11
CA LEU A 93 1.76 8.59 4.50
C LEU A 93 1.68 10.12 4.58
N THR A 94 0.93 10.66 5.55
CA THR A 94 1.01 12.08 5.90
C THR A 94 2.44 12.41 6.37
N GLU A 95 2.85 13.68 6.31
CA GLU A 95 4.19 14.07 6.78
C GLU A 95 4.43 13.70 8.25
N GLU A 96 3.40 13.81 9.09
CA GLU A 96 3.46 13.40 10.50
C GLU A 96 3.63 11.89 10.64
N ALA A 97 2.83 11.09 9.93
CA ALA A 97 2.94 9.63 9.95
C ALA A 97 4.28 9.15 9.37
N ARG A 98 4.78 9.80 8.32
CA ARG A 98 6.08 9.54 7.71
C ARG A 98 7.20 9.84 8.70
N ARG A 99 7.15 10.98 9.42
CA ARG A 99 8.14 11.35 10.43
C ARG A 99 8.11 10.42 11.64
N ALA A 100 6.92 9.99 12.09
CA ALA A 100 6.77 9.00 13.15
C ALA A 100 7.37 7.65 12.75
N ALA A 101 7.01 7.15 11.55
CA ALA A 101 7.58 5.92 10.99
C ALA A 101 9.10 6.01 10.85
N HIS A 102 9.62 7.14 10.38
CA HIS A 102 11.06 7.38 10.31
C HIS A 102 11.72 7.25 11.68
N GLY A 103 11.16 7.89 12.72
CA GLY A 103 11.68 7.79 14.09
C GLY A 103 11.68 6.35 14.63
N GLN A 104 10.60 5.60 14.42
CA GLN A 104 10.49 4.20 14.80
C GLN A 104 11.53 3.33 14.11
N ILE A 105 11.71 3.50 12.80
CA ILE A 105 12.69 2.74 12.02
C ILE A 105 14.11 3.08 12.48
N VAL A 106 14.47 4.37 12.61
CA VAL A 106 15.81 4.76 13.07
C VAL A 106 16.12 4.20 14.47
N GLY A 107 15.15 4.27 15.40
CA GLY A 107 15.28 3.68 16.72
C GLY A 107 15.46 2.16 16.70
N ALA A 108 14.74 1.46 15.82
CA ALA A 108 14.89 0.03 15.59
C ALA A 108 16.29 -0.31 15.04
N LEU A 109 16.75 0.44 14.04
CA LEU A 109 18.04 0.20 13.37
C LEU A 109 19.25 0.42 14.30
N ALA A 110 19.10 1.22 15.36
CA ALA A 110 20.12 1.40 16.38
C ALA A 110 20.33 0.15 17.27
N ARG A 111 19.36 -0.78 17.30
CA ARG A 111 19.39 -2.00 18.14
C ARG A 111 20.03 -3.20 17.45
N ILE A 112 20.30 -3.11 16.14
CA ILE A 112 20.84 -4.21 15.36
C ILE A 112 22.11 -3.81 14.63
N PRO A 113 23.10 -4.72 14.52
CA PRO A 113 24.30 -4.46 13.75
C PRO A 113 23.93 -4.28 12.27
N ALA A 114 24.68 -3.40 11.61
CA ALA A 114 24.64 -3.26 10.16
C ALA A 114 26.07 -3.31 9.66
N GLU A 115 26.27 -4.05 8.59
CA GLU A 115 27.52 -4.11 7.85
C GLU A 115 27.41 -3.12 6.69
N ASP A 116 28.14 -2.00 6.74
CA ASP A 116 28.10 -0.95 5.70
C ASP A 116 26.68 -0.43 5.37
N GLY A 117 25.82 -0.36 6.40
CA GLY A 117 24.43 0.08 6.26
C GLY A 117 23.49 -0.98 5.67
N TRP A 118 23.94 -2.22 5.54
CA TRP A 118 23.12 -3.36 5.16
C TRP A 118 22.55 -4.07 6.37
N TYR A 119 21.24 -4.25 6.35
CA TYR A 119 20.47 -4.90 7.40
C TYR A 119 19.87 -6.19 6.87
N ASN A 120 20.04 -7.28 7.62
CA ASN A 120 19.38 -8.53 7.33
C ASN A 120 17.86 -8.37 7.50
N MET A 121 17.09 -8.66 6.47
CA MET A 121 15.63 -8.47 6.50
C MET A 121 14.93 -9.43 7.48
N ILE A 122 15.54 -10.59 7.77
CA ILE A 122 15.02 -11.55 8.76
C ILE A 122 15.10 -10.96 10.17
N ASP A 123 16.23 -10.35 10.52
CA ASP A 123 16.46 -9.77 11.85
C ASP A 123 15.75 -8.41 11.99
N LEU A 124 15.62 -7.67 10.89
CA LEU A 124 14.98 -6.35 10.87
C LEU A 124 13.47 -6.43 11.14
N GLY A 125 12.78 -7.44 10.60
CA GLY A 125 11.33 -7.56 10.71
C GLY A 125 10.79 -7.55 12.16
N PRO A 126 11.33 -8.39 13.06
CA PRO A 126 10.96 -8.38 14.48
C PRO A 126 11.24 -7.04 15.18
N VAL A 127 12.42 -6.45 14.96
CA VAL A 127 12.82 -5.21 15.66
C VAL A 127 11.94 -4.03 15.24
N LEU A 128 11.55 -3.97 13.96
CA LEU A 128 10.58 -2.98 13.48
C LEU A 128 9.22 -3.14 14.16
N LYS A 129 8.71 -4.37 14.29
CA LYS A 129 7.44 -4.64 14.96
C LYS A 129 7.47 -4.23 16.43
N GLU A 130 8.56 -4.54 17.14
CA GLU A 130 8.77 -4.10 18.52
C GLU A 130 8.79 -2.57 18.65
N ALA A 131 9.33 -1.86 17.65
CA ALA A 131 9.31 -0.41 17.57
C ALA A 131 7.95 0.18 17.15
N GLY A 132 6.92 -0.66 16.98
CA GLY A 132 5.58 -0.23 16.57
C GLY A 132 5.43 0.05 15.07
N PHE A 133 6.42 -0.32 14.25
CA PHE A 133 6.35 -0.19 12.80
C PHE A 133 5.89 -1.50 12.15
N ASP A 134 4.69 -1.49 11.59
CA ASP A 134 4.13 -2.58 10.78
C ASP A 134 3.78 -2.07 9.37
N TYR A 135 4.69 -2.31 8.44
CA TYR A 135 4.53 -1.86 7.05
C TYR A 135 3.27 -2.41 6.37
N LYS A 136 2.78 -3.60 6.78
CA LYS A 136 1.55 -4.18 6.22
C LYS A 136 0.32 -3.44 6.73
N ARG A 137 0.32 -3.01 8.00
CA ARG A 137 -0.77 -2.17 8.56
C ARG A 137 -0.82 -0.80 7.91
N LEU A 138 0.33 -0.27 7.50
CA LEU A 138 0.43 0.98 6.74
C LEU A 138 0.05 0.81 5.25
N GLY A 139 -0.28 -0.40 4.80
CA GLY A 139 -0.71 -0.67 3.43
C GLY A 139 0.40 -1.04 2.45
N PHE A 140 1.67 -1.07 2.88
CA PHE A 140 2.77 -1.46 2.00
C PHE A 140 2.79 -2.97 1.75
N LYS A 141 2.97 -3.38 0.47
CA LYS A 141 3.13 -4.78 0.09
C LYS A 141 4.45 -5.38 0.59
N THR A 142 5.53 -4.59 0.56
CA THR A 142 6.88 -5.03 0.90
C THR A 142 7.54 -4.06 1.87
N MET A 143 8.47 -4.59 2.68
CA MET A 143 9.29 -3.75 3.56
C MET A 143 10.13 -2.77 2.75
N THR A 144 10.66 -3.16 1.58
CA THR A 144 11.43 -2.28 0.69
C THR A 144 10.63 -1.07 0.24
N ALA A 145 9.38 -1.26 -0.22
CA ALA A 145 8.51 -0.15 -0.62
C ALA A 145 8.23 0.80 0.55
N ALA A 146 8.06 0.26 1.76
CA ALA A 146 7.86 1.06 2.96
C ALA A 146 9.10 1.90 3.30
N MET A 147 10.30 1.32 3.23
CA MET A 147 11.54 2.04 3.47
C MET A 147 11.75 3.14 2.43
N GLN A 148 11.60 2.84 1.15
CA GLN A 148 11.74 3.84 0.08
C GLN A 148 10.78 5.02 0.27
N HIS A 149 9.53 4.74 0.67
CA HIS A 149 8.55 5.77 0.95
C HIS A 149 8.90 6.63 2.16
N VAL A 150 9.33 6.01 3.26
CA VAL A 150 9.67 6.73 4.49
C VAL A 150 10.91 7.60 4.32
N PHE A 151 11.97 7.04 3.73
CA PHE A 151 13.26 7.74 3.55
C PHE A 151 13.31 8.61 2.29
N GLY A 152 12.38 8.46 1.36
CA GLY A 152 12.32 9.26 0.13
C GLY A 152 13.48 8.98 -0.83
N CYS A 153 14.06 7.79 -0.77
CA CYS A 153 15.23 7.40 -1.57
C CYS A 153 15.15 5.92 -1.95
N GLU A 154 16.03 5.47 -2.84
CA GLU A 154 16.15 4.05 -3.13
C GLU A 154 16.75 3.29 -1.93
N CYS A 155 16.23 2.09 -1.64
CA CYS A 155 16.76 1.18 -0.64
C CYS A 155 17.11 -0.15 -1.33
N PRO A 156 18.33 -0.28 -1.89
CA PRO A 156 18.74 -1.47 -2.61
C PRO A 156 18.61 -2.74 -1.77
N THR A 157 18.27 -3.85 -2.41
CA THR A 157 18.26 -5.17 -1.77
C THR A 157 19.23 -6.12 -2.44
N ALA A 158 19.87 -6.99 -1.67
CA ALA A 158 20.79 -8.01 -2.17
C ALA A 158 20.56 -9.33 -1.42
N GLU A 159 20.77 -10.46 -2.10
CA GLU A 159 20.87 -11.76 -1.43
C GLU A 159 22.33 -12.04 -1.13
N ARG A 160 22.63 -12.50 0.09
CA ARG A 160 23.99 -12.82 0.52
C ARG A 160 24.02 -14.22 1.13
N PRO A 161 25.09 -14.99 0.90
CA PRO A 161 25.29 -16.24 1.60
C PRO A 161 25.47 -15.97 3.09
N VAL A 162 24.88 -16.81 3.94
CA VAL A 162 25.07 -16.79 5.39
C VAL A 162 25.47 -18.20 5.79
N GLU A 163 26.56 -18.32 6.55
CA GLU A 163 27.12 -19.62 6.91
C GLU A 163 26.09 -20.51 7.61
N GLY A 164 25.95 -21.75 7.13
CA GLY A 164 24.99 -22.72 7.67
C GLY A 164 23.52 -22.39 7.41
N LYS A 165 23.19 -21.41 6.56
CA LYS A 165 21.81 -20.98 6.27
C LYS A 165 21.59 -20.81 4.76
N GLN A 166 20.33 -20.82 4.35
CA GLN A 166 19.98 -20.38 2.99
C GLN A 166 20.39 -18.91 2.79
N PRO A 167 20.71 -18.49 1.55
CA PRO A 167 20.98 -17.10 1.24
C PRO A 167 19.90 -16.18 1.82
N GLN A 168 20.33 -15.13 2.51
CA GLN A 168 19.43 -14.21 3.20
C GLN A 168 19.37 -12.89 2.46
N ARG A 169 18.21 -12.24 2.52
CA ARG A 169 17.99 -10.96 1.86
C ARG A 169 18.36 -9.82 2.80
N PHE A 170 19.15 -8.90 2.28
CA PHE A 170 19.59 -7.69 2.97
C PHE A 170 18.99 -6.47 2.27
N ILE A 171 18.78 -5.41 3.04
CA ILE A 171 18.36 -4.09 2.54
C ILE A 171 19.35 -3.04 3.03
N ARG A 172 19.74 -2.12 2.14
CA ARG A 172 20.56 -0.97 2.51
C ARG A 172 19.64 0.21 2.85
N ILE A 173 19.78 0.75 4.06
CA ILE A 173 18.99 1.89 4.53
C ILE A 173 19.96 3.04 4.82
N PRO A 174 19.76 4.25 4.26
CA PRO A 174 20.67 5.37 4.44
C PRO A 174 20.40 6.06 5.78
N VAL A 175 20.81 5.41 6.86
CA VAL A 175 20.87 6.03 8.18
C VAL A 175 22.29 6.52 8.42
N GLU A 176 22.47 7.82 8.60
CA GLU A 176 23.72 8.35 9.14
C GLU A 176 23.87 7.84 10.58
N ARG A 177 24.84 6.94 10.80
CA ARG A 177 25.25 6.63 12.16
C ARG A 177 26.06 7.81 12.65
N ARG A 178 25.60 8.47 13.73
CA ARG A 178 26.50 9.34 14.49
C ARG A 178 27.63 8.45 14.99
N ALA A 179 28.84 8.73 14.50
CA ALA A 179 30.08 8.14 14.98
C ALA A 179 30.32 8.50 16.45
#